data_AF-A0A535BGX5-F1
#
_entry.id   AF-A0A535BGX5-F1
#
_cell.length_a   1.000
_cell.length_b   1.000
_cell.length_c   1.000
_cell.angle_alpha   90.00
_cell.angle_beta   90.00
_cell.angle_gamma   90.00
#
_symmetry.space_group_name_H-M   'P 1'
#
loop_
_entity.id
_entity.type
_entity.pdbx_description
1 polymer ?
#
loop_
_entity_poly.entity_id
_entity_poly.type
_entity_poly.pdbx_seq_one_letter_code
_entity_poly.pdbx_strand_id
1 'polypeptide(L)'
;MKQQLSRRAPGHQTGLAGPQPKAGHAAVIEITAPPLKRPPAAKAPAKKAPAAPPEPTAKWKGEVGPNAGPEEKGKILRIPVEGLPEGRAIVLVPTWIGREPKEVEVLVHLHGFGVGYRQLTKTLIKKGERTSGMTEGQVRDLAVDKTEAQIEASGRDVVGILPQAAGSQSEFGNFTTDSYVKHVFAALTSLKVWDKLPRIRGVVLSGHSGAGNVLTPMLDKSERLPEKLEEVILFDALNWDYQVGHVWHWLERQLAKDLHELVGLPTRAKRLEYLTRSMRFRGYHTHTGNYPKRYQKVDEAISGWFSRHSTLLGILGVESELKSNYVVIDAGDIPHEQVMGEKERFKESLGALGPIVAAPAPPASAADEHKEAAATTTRLDKALSGLHWVSEFAGDTTTDKLKDPFKTHVEAFIALLEANGATVEINATFRRIERASLMHWASWIAYGKIKPSQAEDDQKTGIIWDHGDDAKSLKAATDMCSKAGYDIAYPAALISNHTAGLAIDMTITGLPKIIKGLPGKKSVDIGTDPPETNSKLHDLAWTYYRVKKHKTDRPHWSVNGR
;
A
#
# COMPACT_ATOMS: atom_id res chain seq x y z
N MET A 1 -12.33 -38.08 -57.60
CA MET A 1 -11.58 -38.33 -56.35
C MET A 1 -12.59 -38.30 -55.19
N LYS A 2 -12.83 -39.48 -54.60
CA LYS A 2 -13.70 -39.79 -53.44
C LYS A 2 -13.13 -39.12 -52.16
N GLN A 3 -13.78 -38.89 -51.01
CA GLN A 3 -15.13 -39.02 -50.41
C GLN A 3 -15.00 -38.27 -49.04
N GLN A 4 -15.93 -37.41 -48.61
CA GLN A 4 -17.05 -37.67 -47.69
C GLN A 4 -16.78 -38.36 -46.33
N LEU A 5 -17.12 -37.62 -45.26
CA LEU A 5 -17.98 -37.95 -44.10
C LEU A 5 -17.70 -39.20 -43.25
N SER A 6 -17.60 -39.03 -41.92
CA SER A 6 -18.72 -39.18 -40.98
C SER A 6 -18.30 -39.70 -39.59
N ARG A 7 -19.14 -39.37 -38.61
CA ARG A 7 -19.10 -39.66 -37.17
C ARG A 7 -19.20 -41.16 -36.85
N ARG A 8 -18.67 -41.60 -35.70
CA ARG A 8 -19.33 -42.41 -34.64
C ARG A 8 -18.33 -42.91 -33.57
N ALA A 9 -18.67 -42.73 -32.30
CA ALA A 9 -18.35 -43.66 -31.20
C ALA A 9 -19.59 -44.59 -31.01
N PRO A 10 -19.64 -45.62 -30.13
CA PRO A 10 -18.70 -46.08 -29.08
C PRO A 10 -18.48 -47.63 -29.02
N GLY A 11 -17.68 -48.14 -28.08
CA GLY A 11 -17.62 -49.59 -27.78
C GLY A 11 -16.59 -49.98 -26.70
N HIS A 12 -17.02 -50.82 -25.77
CA HIS A 12 -16.41 -51.14 -24.47
C HIS A 12 -15.58 -52.44 -24.48
N GLN A 13 -14.67 -52.57 -23.50
CA GLN A 13 -14.15 -53.80 -22.84
C GLN A 13 -13.22 -54.71 -23.70
N THR A 14 -12.16 -55.37 -23.21
CA THR A 14 -11.73 -55.89 -21.89
C THR A 14 -10.19 -55.99 -21.85
N GLY A 15 -9.57 -55.81 -20.67
CA GLY A 15 -8.16 -56.14 -20.43
C GLY A 15 -8.04 -57.23 -19.36
N LEU A 16 -7.55 -58.40 -19.76
CA LEU A 16 -7.34 -59.61 -18.95
C LEU A 16 -6.01 -59.56 -18.17
N ALA A 17 -5.95 -60.38 -17.12
CA ALA A 17 -5.02 -60.36 -16.00
C ALA A 17 -3.77 -61.27 -16.11
N GLY A 18 -2.72 -60.88 -15.38
CA GLY A 18 -1.73 -61.74 -14.68
C GLY A 18 -0.44 -62.15 -15.43
N PRO A 19 0.62 -62.66 -14.75
CA PRO A 19 0.86 -62.78 -13.30
C PRO A 19 2.28 -62.35 -12.81
N GLN A 20 2.44 -62.28 -11.47
CA GLN A 20 3.72 -62.21 -10.73
C GLN A 20 4.67 -63.40 -11.00
N PRO A 21 5.97 -63.25 -10.71
CA PRO A 21 6.76 -64.35 -10.16
C PRO A 21 7.44 -64.03 -8.81
N LYS A 22 7.56 -65.11 -8.03
CA LYS A 22 8.14 -65.26 -6.69
C LYS A 22 9.66 -65.50 -6.72
N ALA A 23 10.25 -65.38 -5.53
CA ALA A 23 11.66 -65.57 -5.17
C ALA A 23 12.28 -66.97 -5.37
N GLY A 24 13.61 -67.04 -5.46
CA GLY A 24 14.41 -68.27 -5.33
C GLY A 24 15.94 -68.11 -5.46
N HIS A 25 16.62 -68.01 -4.30
CA HIS A 25 17.98 -68.44 -3.88
C HIS A 25 19.28 -68.30 -4.72
N ALA A 26 20.20 -67.51 -4.13
CA ALA A 26 21.61 -67.79 -3.76
C ALA A 26 22.74 -67.90 -4.81
N ALA A 27 23.68 -66.94 -4.76
CA ALA A 27 25.12 -67.17 -4.61
C ALA A 27 25.83 -65.89 -4.10
N VAL A 28 26.62 -66.05 -3.04
CA VAL A 28 27.38 -65.01 -2.33
C VAL A 28 28.76 -64.86 -3.00
N ILE A 29 29.15 -63.64 -3.38
CA ILE A 29 30.56 -63.25 -3.54
C ILE A 29 30.74 -61.94 -2.78
N GLU A 30 31.44 -62.04 -1.66
CA GLU A 30 31.84 -60.94 -0.80
C GLU A 30 33.01 -60.19 -1.46
N ILE A 31 32.85 -58.91 -1.78
CA ILE A 31 33.96 -57.98 -2.02
C ILE A 31 33.82 -56.85 -1.01
N THR A 32 34.63 -56.92 0.03
CA THR A 32 34.77 -55.92 1.09
C THR A 32 35.56 -54.72 0.58
N ALA A 33 34.90 -53.58 0.39
CA ALA A 33 35.55 -52.28 0.20
C ALA A 33 35.70 -51.56 1.56
N PRO A 34 36.89 -51.03 1.90
CA PRO A 34 37.15 -50.43 3.20
C PRO A 34 36.45 -49.07 3.37
N PRO A 35 36.10 -48.68 4.62
CA PRO A 35 35.37 -47.45 4.87
C PRO A 35 36.25 -46.21 4.62
N LEU A 36 35.74 -45.31 3.77
CA LEU A 36 36.31 -43.99 3.54
C LEU A 36 36.31 -43.19 4.86
N LYS A 37 37.51 -42.94 5.40
CA LYS A 37 37.72 -42.03 6.54
C LYS A 37 37.27 -40.62 6.16
N ARG A 38 36.23 -40.10 6.83
CA ARG A 38 35.86 -38.68 6.78
C ARG A 38 37.04 -37.82 7.24
N PRO A 39 37.46 -36.81 6.47
CA PRO A 39 38.44 -35.85 6.96
C PRO A 39 37.85 -35.04 8.14
N PRO A 40 38.67 -34.65 9.11
CA PRO A 40 38.22 -33.81 10.22
C PRO A 40 37.72 -32.47 9.69
N ALA A 41 36.61 -31.99 10.26
CA ALA A 41 36.00 -30.72 9.90
C ALA A 41 37.02 -29.59 10.00
N ALA A 42 37.32 -28.94 8.88
CA ALA A 42 38.07 -27.69 8.88
C ALA A 42 37.30 -26.68 9.74
N LYS A 43 37.94 -26.15 10.78
CA LYS A 43 37.40 -25.02 11.54
C LYS A 43 37.12 -23.90 10.54
N ALA A 44 35.86 -23.48 10.45
CA ALA A 44 35.48 -22.32 9.68
C ALA A 44 36.38 -21.13 10.10
N PRO A 45 36.97 -20.38 9.15
CA PRO A 45 37.69 -19.18 9.50
C PRO A 45 36.73 -18.26 10.25
N ALA A 46 37.18 -17.72 11.38
CA ALA A 46 36.42 -16.74 12.14
C ALA A 46 35.94 -15.65 11.17
N LYS A 47 34.63 -15.43 11.09
CA LYS A 47 34.07 -14.28 10.36
C LYS A 47 34.78 -13.05 10.91
N LYS A 48 35.65 -12.42 10.11
CA LYS A 48 36.13 -11.07 10.40
C LYS A 48 34.88 -10.24 10.66
N ALA A 49 34.85 -9.53 11.79
CA ALA A 49 33.83 -8.51 12.02
C ALA A 49 33.75 -7.65 10.75
N PRO A 50 32.55 -7.28 10.27
CA PRO A 50 32.42 -6.36 9.16
C PRO A 50 33.32 -5.16 9.45
N ALA A 51 34.19 -4.80 8.50
CA ALA A 51 34.94 -3.56 8.61
C ALA A 51 33.92 -2.44 8.87
N ALA A 52 34.21 -1.57 9.85
CA ALA A 52 33.36 -0.41 10.10
C ALA A 52 33.10 0.30 8.76
N PRO A 53 31.86 0.69 8.47
CA PRO A 53 31.58 1.42 7.24
C PRO A 53 32.53 2.62 7.15
N PRO A 54 33.09 2.91 5.96
CA PRO A 54 34.02 4.02 5.81
C PRO A 54 33.36 5.31 6.30
N GLU A 55 34.14 6.15 7.00
CA GLU A 55 33.61 7.44 7.45
C GLU A 55 33.06 8.24 6.25
N PRO A 56 31.89 8.86 6.39
CA PRO A 56 31.28 9.59 5.31
C PRO A 56 32.17 10.77 4.91
N THR A 57 32.28 11.02 3.60
CA THR A 57 33.05 12.14 3.07
C THR A 57 32.16 13.06 2.25
N ALA A 58 32.42 14.37 2.33
CA ALA A 58 31.70 15.41 1.60
C ALA A 58 32.23 15.57 0.15
N LYS A 59 32.53 14.46 -0.53
CA LYS A 59 32.93 14.39 -1.93
C LYS A 59 32.71 12.99 -2.46
N TRP A 60 32.54 12.85 -3.77
CA TRP A 60 32.62 11.55 -4.42
C TRP A 60 34.04 11.31 -4.92
N LYS A 61 34.71 10.27 -4.41
CA LYS A 61 36.12 9.99 -4.70
C LYS A 61 36.31 9.70 -6.19
N GLY A 62 37.21 10.45 -6.82
CA GLY A 62 37.56 10.29 -8.23
C GLY A 62 36.61 10.99 -9.20
N GLU A 63 35.58 11.68 -8.72
CA GLU A 63 34.72 12.55 -9.53
C GLU A 63 35.33 13.96 -9.61
N VAL A 64 34.99 14.70 -10.68
CA VAL A 64 35.39 16.10 -10.88
C VAL A 64 34.14 17.00 -10.96
N GLY A 65 34.34 18.31 -11.14
CA GLY A 65 33.24 19.27 -11.24
C GLY A 65 32.39 19.34 -9.96
N PRO A 66 31.05 19.49 -10.08
CA PRO A 66 30.13 19.62 -8.95
C PRO A 66 30.23 18.51 -7.90
N ASN A 67 30.68 17.31 -8.28
CA ASN A 67 30.72 16.14 -7.39
C ASN A 67 32.04 16.00 -6.61
N ALA A 68 33.01 16.89 -6.85
CA ALA A 68 34.33 16.86 -6.20
C ALA A 68 34.33 17.41 -4.76
N GLY A 69 33.27 18.12 -4.36
CA GLY A 69 33.13 18.69 -3.03
C GLY A 69 31.82 19.47 -2.86
N PRO A 70 31.57 20.02 -1.66
CA PRO A 70 30.38 20.82 -1.42
C PRO A 70 30.47 22.16 -2.15
N GLU A 71 29.34 22.65 -2.63
CA GLU A 71 29.24 23.97 -3.25
C GLU A 71 27.86 24.60 -3.00
N GLU A 72 27.80 25.92 -2.98
CA GLU A 72 26.53 26.64 -2.95
C GLU A 72 25.99 26.85 -4.37
N LYS A 73 24.75 26.44 -4.60
CA LYS A 73 23.97 26.72 -5.81
C LYS A 73 22.78 27.59 -5.42
N GLY A 74 22.91 28.89 -5.66
CA GLY A 74 21.96 29.86 -5.11
C GLY A 74 21.95 29.77 -3.58
N LYS A 75 20.79 29.50 -2.99
CA LYS A 75 20.62 29.32 -1.53
C LYS A 75 20.59 27.85 -1.10
N ILE A 76 21.09 26.94 -1.94
CA ILE A 76 21.19 25.52 -1.63
C ILE A 76 22.64 25.13 -1.43
N LEU A 77 22.97 24.58 -0.27
CA LEU A 77 24.22 23.88 -0.05
C LEU A 77 24.11 22.47 -0.65
N ARG A 78 24.79 22.24 -1.77
CA ARG A 78 24.86 20.95 -2.47
C ARG A 78 26.07 20.17 -1.96
N ILE A 79 25.84 18.97 -1.45
CA ILE A 79 26.84 18.15 -0.76
C ILE A 79 26.86 16.75 -1.39
N PRO A 80 27.91 16.40 -2.16
CA PRO A 80 28.14 15.01 -2.55
C PRO A 80 28.57 14.22 -1.32
N VAL A 81 27.77 13.24 -0.89
CA VAL A 81 28.06 12.37 0.25
C VAL A 81 28.40 10.98 -0.25
N GLU A 82 29.61 10.50 0.08
CA GLU A 82 30.06 9.12 -0.17
C GLU A 82 30.38 8.42 1.15
N GLY A 83 30.35 7.08 1.15
CA GLY A 83 30.55 6.27 2.36
C GLY A 83 29.25 5.90 3.09
N LEU A 84 28.09 6.05 2.43
CA LEU A 84 26.82 5.58 2.97
C LEU A 84 26.75 4.05 2.88
N PRO A 85 26.12 3.35 3.84
CA PRO A 85 25.95 1.89 3.78
C PRO A 85 25.28 1.40 2.49
N GLU A 86 24.40 2.22 1.91
CA GLU A 86 23.64 1.95 0.70
C GLU A 86 24.14 2.80 -0.50
N GLY A 87 25.44 3.09 -0.58
CA GLY A 87 26.07 3.75 -1.73
C GLY A 87 26.47 5.21 -1.48
N ARG A 88 25.99 6.14 -2.31
CA ARG A 88 26.32 7.58 -2.24
C ARG A 88 25.15 8.43 -2.72
N ALA A 89 25.11 9.70 -2.32
CA ALA A 89 24.04 10.62 -2.67
C ALA A 89 24.57 12.03 -2.95
N ILE A 90 23.78 12.81 -3.69
CA ILE A 90 23.84 14.27 -3.62
C ILE A 90 22.80 14.71 -2.59
N VAL A 91 23.20 15.55 -1.64
CA VAL A 91 22.34 16.06 -0.57
C VAL A 91 22.22 17.57 -0.70
N LEU A 92 20.99 18.07 -0.68
CA LEU A 92 20.64 19.46 -0.94
C LEU A 92 20.04 20.05 0.33
N VAL A 93 20.75 20.99 0.95
CA VAL A 93 20.33 21.62 2.21
C VAL A 93 20.12 23.12 1.96
N PRO A 94 18.89 23.63 2.03
CA PRO A 94 18.67 25.07 1.98
C PRO A 94 19.43 25.81 3.09
N THR A 95 20.14 26.88 2.74
CA THR A 95 21.04 27.59 3.66
C THR A 95 20.32 28.25 4.83
N TRP A 96 19.02 28.53 4.67
CA TRP A 96 18.19 29.13 5.72
C TRP A 96 17.75 28.14 6.82
N ILE A 97 17.88 26.82 6.60
CA ILE A 97 17.62 25.81 7.65
C ILE A 97 18.61 25.97 8.82
N GLY A 98 19.82 26.46 8.53
CA GLY A 98 20.87 26.66 9.51
C GLY A 98 21.45 25.34 10.05
N ARG A 99 22.22 25.44 11.15
CA ARG A 99 22.98 24.31 11.73
C ARG A 99 22.28 23.61 12.90
N GLU A 100 21.26 24.23 13.50
CA GLU A 100 20.48 23.67 14.60
C GLU A 100 18.97 23.62 14.30
N PRO A 101 18.55 22.98 13.18
CA PRO A 101 17.14 22.94 12.82
C PRO A 101 16.30 22.12 13.79
N LYS A 102 15.06 22.55 14.04
CA LYS A 102 14.09 21.81 14.87
C LYS A 102 13.47 20.65 14.11
N GLU A 103 13.03 20.91 12.89
CA GLU A 103 12.38 19.94 12.00
C GLU A 103 12.60 20.30 10.54
N VAL A 104 12.56 19.29 9.67
CA VAL A 104 12.69 19.44 8.20
C VAL A 104 11.76 18.46 7.49
N GLU A 105 11.36 18.80 6.27
CA GLU A 105 10.83 17.85 5.30
C GLU A 105 11.98 17.17 4.55
N VAL A 106 11.74 16.00 3.97
CA VAL A 106 12.74 15.30 3.16
C VAL A 106 12.16 14.94 1.80
N LEU A 107 12.84 15.34 0.72
CA LEU A 107 12.57 14.87 -0.64
C LEU A 107 13.58 13.77 -0.96
N VAL A 108 13.12 12.54 -1.22
CA VAL A 108 13.96 11.46 -1.73
C VAL A 108 13.62 11.22 -3.19
N HIS A 109 14.55 11.48 -4.11
CA HIS A 109 14.32 11.28 -5.54
C HIS A 109 15.27 10.26 -6.18
N LEU A 110 14.68 9.19 -6.72
CA LEU A 110 15.37 8.11 -7.43
C LEU A 110 15.43 8.39 -8.93
N HIS A 111 16.65 8.46 -9.49
CA HIS A 111 16.85 8.74 -10.91
C HIS A 111 16.51 7.54 -11.82
N GLY A 112 16.22 7.83 -13.08
CA GLY A 112 16.00 6.87 -14.17
C GLY A 112 17.27 6.27 -14.76
N PHE A 113 17.13 5.55 -15.88
CA PHE A 113 18.28 4.95 -16.56
C PHE A 113 19.27 6.03 -17.05
N GLY A 114 20.54 5.65 -17.16
CA GLY A 114 21.61 6.53 -17.60
C GLY A 114 22.65 6.79 -16.51
N VAL A 115 23.29 7.96 -16.55
CA VAL A 115 24.44 8.24 -15.67
C VAL A 115 24.05 8.57 -14.23
N GLY A 116 22.76 8.83 -13.97
CA GLY A 116 22.29 9.31 -12.67
C GLY A 116 22.83 10.69 -12.38
N TYR A 117 23.33 10.91 -11.17
CA TYR A 117 23.93 12.17 -10.74
C TYR A 117 25.46 12.20 -10.92
N ARG A 118 26.04 11.19 -11.59
CA ARG A 118 27.45 11.22 -12.03
C ARG A 118 27.66 12.31 -13.07
N GLN A 119 28.86 12.89 -13.10
CA GLN A 119 29.21 13.82 -14.16
C GLN A 119 29.33 13.06 -15.48
N LEU A 120 28.71 13.56 -16.54
CA LEU A 120 28.79 12.95 -17.87
C LEU A 120 30.20 13.14 -18.44
N THR A 121 30.95 12.06 -18.61
CA THR A 121 32.32 12.09 -19.16
C THR A 121 32.36 11.51 -20.57
N LYS A 122 33.40 11.85 -21.35
CA LYS A 122 33.66 11.19 -22.66
C LYS A 122 33.68 9.67 -22.55
N THR A 123 34.20 9.14 -21.45
CA THR A 123 34.26 7.69 -21.20
C THR A 123 32.87 7.08 -21.07
N LEU A 124 31.97 7.71 -20.31
CA LEU A 124 30.59 7.25 -20.15
C LEU A 124 29.81 7.36 -21.48
N ILE A 125 29.99 8.47 -22.21
CA ILE A 125 29.41 8.66 -23.54
C ILE A 125 29.83 7.53 -24.49
N LYS A 126 31.13 7.19 -24.52
CA LYS A 126 31.66 6.09 -25.35
C LYS A 126 31.10 4.72 -24.95
N LYS A 127 30.76 4.52 -23.67
CA LYS A 127 30.10 3.31 -23.16
C LYS A 127 28.58 3.28 -23.42
N GLY A 128 28.01 4.34 -23.98
CA GLY A 128 26.56 4.48 -24.16
C GLY A 128 25.80 4.83 -22.89
N GLU A 129 26.50 5.09 -21.78
CA GLU A 129 25.92 5.56 -20.53
C GLU A 129 25.74 7.07 -20.62
N ARG A 130 24.54 7.51 -20.99
CA ARG A 130 24.19 8.92 -21.16
C ARG A 130 22.78 9.20 -20.66
N THR A 131 22.53 10.46 -20.34
CA THR A 131 21.19 10.99 -20.09
C THR A 131 20.92 12.05 -21.14
N SER A 132 19.80 11.93 -21.85
CA SER A 132 19.44 12.89 -22.92
C SER A 132 19.28 14.29 -22.35
N GLY A 133 19.71 15.31 -23.09
CA GLY A 133 19.70 16.70 -22.63
C GLY A 133 20.95 17.11 -21.84
N MET A 134 21.91 16.20 -21.62
CA MET A 134 23.20 16.52 -21.02
C MET A 134 24.35 16.54 -22.04
N THR A 135 25.28 17.47 -21.84
CA THR A 135 26.59 17.50 -22.50
C THR A 135 27.70 17.08 -21.56
N GLU A 136 28.90 16.80 -22.10
CA GLU A 136 30.07 16.49 -21.29
C GLU A 136 30.31 17.55 -20.20
N GLY A 137 30.66 17.09 -19.00
CA GLY A 137 30.94 17.93 -17.84
C GLY A 137 29.73 18.30 -17.00
N GLN A 138 28.51 17.98 -17.44
CA GLN A 138 27.29 18.27 -16.70
C GLN A 138 26.89 17.13 -15.75
N VAL A 139 26.06 17.46 -14.75
CA VAL A 139 25.36 16.52 -13.86
C VAL A 139 23.84 16.72 -14.02
N ARG A 140 23.07 15.64 -13.87
CA ARG A 140 21.65 15.59 -14.22
C ARG A 140 20.78 16.53 -13.37
N ASP A 141 21.03 16.53 -12.06
CA ASP A 141 20.33 17.33 -11.05
C ASP A 141 20.36 18.83 -11.36
N LEU A 142 21.48 19.34 -11.89
CA LEU A 142 21.64 20.74 -12.28
C LEU A 142 21.19 21.03 -13.72
N ALA A 143 21.60 20.19 -14.67
CA ALA A 143 21.45 20.50 -16.10
C ALA A 143 20.05 20.20 -16.64
N VAL A 144 19.41 19.15 -16.13
CA VAL A 144 18.14 18.62 -16.66
C VAL A 144 17.03 18.79 -15.63
N ASP A 145 17.22 18.20 -14.44
CA ASP A 145 16.17 18.17 -13.42
C ASP A 145 16.01 19.53 -12.73
N LYS A 146 17.08 20.34 -12.65
CA LYS A 146 17.13 21.65 -11.96
C LYS A 146 16.65 21.57 -10.50
N THR A 147 16.95 20.47 -9.80
CA THR A 147 16.36 20.14 -8.49
C THR A 147 16.67 21.19 -7.44
N GLU A 148 17.91 21.69 -7.39
CA GLU A 148 18.35 22.74 -6.47
C GLU A 148 17.52 24.01 -6.62
N ALA A 149 17.38 24.51 -7.86
CA ALA A 149 16.61 25.72 -8.15
C ALA A 149 15.12 25.55 -7.79
N GLN A 150 14.56 24.35 -7.96
CA GLN A 150 13.18 24.06 -7.60
C GLN A 150 12.97 23.98 -6.09
N ILE A 151 13.89 23.36 -5.34
CA ILE A 151 13.87 23.38 -3.87
C ILE A 151 14.00 24.82 -3.38
N GLU A 152 14.92 25.60 -3.95
CA GLU A 152 15.10 27.01 -3.59
C GLU A 152 13.81 27.81 -3.82
N ALA A 153 13.22 27.69 -5.00
CA ALA A 153 12.00 28.40 -5.38
C ALA A 153 10.77 27.96 -4.57
N SER A 154 10.78 26.77 -3.97
CA SER A 154 9.70 26.32 -3.08
C SER A 154 9.68 27.08 -1.75
N GLY A 155 10.84 27.60 -1.31
CA GLY A 155 11.01 28.28 -0.02
C GLY A 155 10.74 27.40 1.22
N ARG A 156 10.70 26.08 1.06
CA ARG A 156 10.41 25.13 2.14
C ARG A 156 11.68 24.68 2.86
N ASP A 157 11.53 24.29 4.12
CA ASP A 157 12.58 23.62 4.90
C ASP A 157 12.70 22.14 4.51
N VAL A 158 12.93 21.89 3.22
CA VAL A 158 13.04 20.55 2.63
C VAL A 158 14.49 20.22 2.30
N VAL A 159 14.97 19.11 2.85
CA VAL A 159 16.27 18.54 2.50
C VAL A 159 16.09 17.58 1.34
N GLY A 160 16.73 17.88 0.20
CA GLY A 160 16.75 16.99 -0.96
C GLY A 160 17.81 15.91 -0.79
N ILE A 161 17.44 14.65 -0.98
CA ILE A 161 18.33 13.49 -1.00
C ILE A 161 18.17 12.82 -2.35
N LEU A 162 19.27 12.76 -3.08
CA LEU A 162 19.36 12.24 -4.44
C LEU A 162 20.29 11.03 -4.46
N PRO A 163 19.79 9.82 -4.15
CA PRO A 163 20.61 8.61 -4.12
C PRO A 163 21.17 8.26 -5.51
N GLN A 164 22.41 7.81 -5.56
CA GLN A 164 23.03 7.31 -6.79
C GLN A 164 22.88 5.79 -6.88
N ALA A 165 22.23 5.31 -7.94
CA ALA A 165 22.20 3.88 -8.24
C ALA A 165 23.61 3.34 -8.58
N ALA A 166 23.86 2.07 -8.29
CA ALA A 166 25.16 1.44 -8.53
C ALA A 166 25.53 1.41 -10.03
N GLY A 167 24.55 1.05 -10.87
CA GLY A 167 24.71 0.96 -12.33
C GLY A 167 23.99 2.08 -13.10
N SER A 168 23.82 1.87 -14.40
CA SER A 168 23.08 2.77 -15.29
C SER A 168 21.61 2.36 -15.50
N GLN A 169 21.18 1.29 -14.85
CA GLN A 169 19.83 0.71 -14.97
C GLN A 169 18.95 1.03 -13.74
N SER A 170 19.19 2.15 -13.04
CA SER A 170 18.47 2.51 -11.80
C SER A 170 18.48 1.42 -10.72
N GLU A 171 19.60 0.73 -10.56
CA GLU A 171 19.77 -0.35 -9.59
C GLU A 171 20.08 0.22 -8.20
N PHE A 172 19.04 0.45 -7.40
CA PHE A 172 19.16 0.91 -6.02
C PHE A 172 19.28 -0.22 -4.98
N GLY A 173 19.31 -1.49 -5.44
CA GLY A 173 19.43 -2.65 -4.56
C GLY A 173 18.26 -2.77 -3.56
N ASN A 174 18.56 -3.16 -2.32
CA ASN A 174 17.56 -3.29 -1.25
C ASN A 174 17.29 -1.94 -0.54
N PHE A 175 17.09 -0.88 -1.33
CA PHE A 175 16.85 0.47 -0.83
C PHE A 175 15.65 0.50 0.12
N THR A 176 15.84 1.14 1.28
CA THR A 176 14.76 1.48 2.21
C THR A 176 14.84 2.95 2.58
N THR A 177 13.71 3.67 2.48
CA THR A 177 13.73 5.13 2.56
C THR A 177 14.23 5.61 3.93
N ASP A 178 13.66 5.09 5.03
CA ASP A 178 14.02 5.55 6.37
C ASP A 178 15.45 5.19 6.79
N SER A 179 15.94 4.00 6.42
CA SER A 179 17.35 3.62 6.64
C SER A 179 18.27 4.58 5.90
N TYR A 180 17.98 4.85 4.63
CA TYR A 180 18.82 5.69 3.80
C TYR A 180 18.86 7.13 4.32
N VAL A 181 17.69 7.71 4.63
CA VAL A 181 17.57 9.06 5.20
C VAL A 181 18.32 9.13 6.53
N LYS A 182 18.18 8.12 7.41
CA LYS A 182 18.90 8.05 8.69
C LYS A 182 20.42 8.06 8.49
N HIS A 183 20.94 7.27 7.55
CA HIS A 183 22.37 7.24 7.25
C HIS A 183 22.88 8.56 6.66
N VAL A 184 22.12 9.20 5.77
CA VAL A 184 22.45 10.53 5.25
C VAL A 184 22.50 11.56 6.38
N PHE A 185 21.50 11.58 7.26
CA PHE A 185 21.41 12.53 8.37
C PHE A 185 22.54 12.34 9.39
N ALA A 186 22.92 11.09 9.68
CA ALA A 186 24.11 10.78 10.45
C ALA A 186 25.38 11.30 9.76
N ALA A 187 25.51 11.10 8.43
CA ALA A 187 26.63 11.61 7.66
C ALA A 187 26.73 13.14 7.70
N LEU A 188 25.63 13.86 7.53
CA LEU A 188 25.60 15.33 7.64
C LEU A 188 26.04 15.82 9.02
N THR A 189 25.68 15.09 10.08
CA THR A 189 26.12 15.40 11.45
C THR A 189 27.63 15.16 11.60
N SER A 190 28.14 14.02 11.14
CA SER A 190 29.58 13.71 11.15
C SER A 190 30.41 14.72 10.34
N LEU A 191 29.85 15.20 9.23
CA LEU A 191 30.45 16.23 8.37
C LEU A 191 30.29 17.66 8.92
N LYS A 192 29.68 17.83 10.10
CA LYS A 192 29.43 19.13 10.76
C LYS A 192 28.59 20.11 9.93
N VAL A 193 27.71 19.58 9.08
CA VAL A 193 26.69 20.36 8.38
C VAL A 193 25.60 20.79 9.38
N TRP A 194 25.29 19.91 10.33
CA TRP A 194 24.43 20.21 11.47
C TRP A 194 25.16 19.99 12.78
N ASP A 195 24.91 20.90 13.73
CA ASP A 195 25.31 20.75 15.12
C ASP A 195 24.24 19.98 15.91
N LYS A 196 22.98 20.02 15.44
CA LYS A 196 21.86 19.27 16.01
C LYS A 196 21.01 18.61 14.92
N LEU A 197 20.70 17.33 15.10
CA LEU A 197 19.89 16.57 14.16
C LEU A 197 18.41 17.05 14.18
N PRO A 198 17.83 17.43 13.03
CA PRO A 198 16.42 17.79 12.96
C PRO A 198 15.50 16.57 13.07
N ARG A 199 14.27 16.79 13.54
CA ARG A 199 13.19 15.81 13.37
C ARG A 199 12.70 15.81 11.92
N ILE A 200 12.48 14.63 11.35
CA ILE A 200 11.80 14.51 10.06
C ILE A 200 10.31 14.76 10.29
N ARG A 201 9.74 15.77 9.62
CA ARG A 201 8.31 16.10 9.65
C ARG A 201 7.51 15.22 8.68
N GLY A 202 8.03 15.10 7.47
CA GLY A 202 7.39 14.45 6.35
C GLY A 202 8.39 14.04 5.29
N VAL A 203 8.03 13.04 4.48
CA VAL A 203 8.84 12.53 3.39
C VAL A 203 8.05 12.55 2.08
N VAL A 204 8.63 13.19 1.07
CA VAL A 204 8.21 13.12 -0.32
C VAL A 204 9.08 12.08 -1.01
N LEU A 205 8.46 10.99 -1.46
CA LEU A 205 9.15 9.93 -2.20
C LEU A 205 8.89 10.07 -3.70
N SER A 206 9.95 10.20 -4.49
CA SER A 206 9.85 10.48 -5.91
C SER A 206 10.75 9.57 -6.75
N GLY A 207 10.36 9.31 -7.99
CA GLY A 207 11.23 8.63 -8.95
C GLY A 207 10.89 8.93 -10.41
N HIS A 208 11.92 8.85 -11.24
CA HIS A 208 11.83 9.03 -12.69
C HIS A 208 12.10 7.71 -13.44
N SER A 209 11.31 7.42 -14.49
CA SER A 209 11.63 6.38 -15.47
C SER A 209 11.92 5.03 -14.81
N GLY A 210 13.13 4.48 -15.00
CA GLY A 210 13.59 3.22 -14.41
C GLY A 210 13.42 3.09 -12.89
N ALA A 211 13.31 4.19 -12.14
CA ALA A 211 13.02 4.18 -10.72
C ALA A 211 11.68 3.49 -10.37
N GLY A 212 10.74 3.42 -11.32
CA GLY A 212 9.49 2.67 -11.16
C GLY A 212 9.69 1.19 -10.82
N ASN A 213 10.82 0.58 -11.24
CA ASN A 213 11.16 -0.79 -10.87
C ASN A 213 11.46 -0.95 -9.38
N VAL A 214 11.82 0.13 -8.69
CA VAL A 214 12.07 0.17 -7.25
C VAL A 214 10.83 0.63 -6.50
N LEU A 215 10.20 1.72 -6.96
CA LEU A 215 9.06 2.32 -6.27
C LEU A 215 7.80 1.45 -6.34
N THR A 216 7.50 0.82 -7.49
CA THR A 216 6.29 0.01 -7.64
C THR A 216 6.20 -1.11 -6.58
N PRO A 217 7.22 -1.98 -6.41
CA PRO A 217 7.13 -3.03 -5.38
C PRO A 217 7.14 -2.48 -3.94
N MET A 218 7.70 -1.29 -3.69
CA MET A 218 7.58 -0.63 -2.39
C MET A 218 6.14 -0.20 -2.10
N LEU A 219 5.47 0.39 -3.10
CA LEU A 219 4.08 0.81 -2.99
C LEU A 219 3.15 -0.41 -2.86
N ASP A 220 3.33 -1.42 -3.71
CA ASP A 220 2.47 -2.62 -3.76
C ASP A 220 2.37 -3.32 -2.41
N LYS A 221 3.53 -3.63 -1.83
CA LYS A 221 3.65 -4.32 -0.54
C LYS A 221 3.50 -3.39 0.66
N SER A 222 3.52 -2.08 0.43
CA SER A 222 3.65 -1.06 1.48
C SER A 222 4.87 -1.29 2.40
N GLU A 223 5.87 -2.01 1.91
CA GLU A 223 7.13 -2.28 2.60
C GLU A 223 8.17 -1.25 2.17
N ARG A 224 9.04 -0.83 3.10
CA ARG A 224 10.17 0.09 2.83
C ARG A 224 9.75 1.51 2.43
N LEU A 225 8.45 1.81 2.44
CA LEU A 225 7.93 3.18 2.43
C LEU A 225 8.34 3.89 3.73
N PRO A 226 8.58 5.21 3.67
CA PRO A 226 8.92 5.97 4.87
C PRO A 226 7.72 6.04 5.82
N GLU A 227 7.97 5.93 7.13
CA GLU A 227 6.92 6.02 8.16
C GLU A 227 6.12 7.34 8.07
N LYS A 228 6.78 8.42 7.65
CA LYS A 228 6.21 9.76 7.52
C LYS A 228 5.96 10.14 6.06
N LEU A 229 5.55 9.19 5.23
CA LEU A 229 5.22 9.45 3.83
C LEU A 229 4.07 10.46 3.71
N GLU A 230 4.33 11.59 3.05
CA GLU A 230 3.33 12.64 2.79
C GLU A 230 2.93 12.69 1.31
N GLU A 231 3.86 12.40 0.41
CA GLU A 231 3.61 12.45 -1.03
C GLU A 231 4.44 11.42 -1.81
N VAL A 232 3.82 10.83 -2.83
CA VAL A 232 4.49 10.01 -3.85
C VAL A 232 4.40 10.69 -5.19
N ILE A 233 5.55 10.86 -5.86
CA ILE A 233 5.65 11.50 -7.16
C ILE A 233 6.28 10.57 -8.19
N LEU A 234 5.54 10.21 -9.23
CA LEU A 234 6.01 9.34 -10.31
C LEU A 234 6.15 10.11 -11.61
N PHE A 235 7.38 10.32 -12.08
CA PHE A 235 7.68 10.97 -13.36
C PHE A 235 7.97 9.93 -14.43
N ASP A 236 7.04 9.69 -15.35
CA ASP A 236 7.17 8.64 -16.37
C ASP A 236 7.69 7.32 -15.77
N ALA A 237 7.24 6.93 -14.58
CA ALA A 237 7.81 5.78 -13.84
C ALA A 237 7.06 4.47 -14.11
N LEU A 238 5.93 4.51 -14.82
CA LEU A 238 5.16 3.33 -15.20
C LEU A 238 5.67 2.74 -16.52
N ASN A 239 6.72 1.91 -16.43
CA ASN A 239 7.41 1.30 -17.55
C ASN A 239 6.67 0.08 -18.13
N TRP A 240 5.85 -0.58 -17.31
CA TRP A 240 5.16 -1.82 -17.67
C TRP A 240 3.69 -1.81 -17.24
N ASP A 241 2.85 -2.53 -17.98
CA ASP A 241 1.41 -2.57 -17.71
C ASP A 241 1.08 -3.21 -16.35
N TYR A 242 1.89 -4.15 -15.85
CA TYR A 242 1.68 -4.74 -14.53
C TYR A 242 1.87 -3.72 -13.40
N GLN A 243 2.73 -2.70 -13.59
CA GLN A 243 2.98 -1.67 -12.57
C GLN A 243 1.75 -0.79 -12.32
N VAL A 244 0.89 -0.63 -13.33
CA VAL A 244 -0.38 0.09 -13.21
C VAL A 244 -1.27 -0.54 -12.13
N GLY A 245 -1.38 -1.86 -12.12
CA GLY A 245 -2.22 -2.59 -11.15
C GLY A 245 -1.71 -2.44 -9.71
N HIS A 246 -0.40 -2.53 -9.52
CA HIS A 246 0.24 -2.38 -8.21
C HIS A 246 0.12 -0.97 -7.64
N VAL A 247 0.39 0.05 -8.46
CA VAL A 247 0.22 1.45 -8.07
C VAL A 247 -1.26 1.73 -7.78
N TRP A 248 -2.18 1.24 -8.61
CA TRP A 248 -3.61 1.37 -8.35
C TRP A 248 -4.01 0.71 -7.03
N HIS A 249 -3.56 -0.52 -6.74
CA HIS A 249 -3.91 -1.19 -5.50
C HIS A 249 -3.46 -0.36 -4.29
N TRP A 250 -2.23 0.15 -4.29
CA TRP A 250 -1.75 1.01 -3.22
C TRP A 250 -2.58 2.32 -3.10
N LEU A 251 -2.89 2.97 -4.23
CA LEU A 251 -3.72 4.17 -4.25
C LEU A 251 -5.12 3.92 -3.71
N GLU A 252 -5.75 2.79 -4.07
CA GLU A 252 -7.08 2.41 -3.58
C GLU A 252 -7.08 2.24 -2.05
N ARG A 253 -6.03 1.63 -1.48
CA ARG A 253 -5.86 1.53 -0.02
C ARG A 253 -5.69 2.90 0.64
N GLN A 254 -4.93 3.82 0.02
CA GLN A 254 -4.77 5.17 0.56
C GLN A 254 -6.06 5.99 0.48
N LEU A 255 -6.77 5.95 -0.65
CA LEU A 255 -8.08 6.59 -0.78
C LEU A 255 -9.11 6.03 0.22
N ALA A 256 -9.08 4.72 0.47
CA ALA A 256 -9.93 4.11 1.49
C ALA A 256 -9.57 4.58 2.91
N LYS A 257 -8.27 4.72 3.22
CA LYS A 257 -7.79 5.27 4.49
C LYS A 257 -8.23 6.73 4.66
N ASP A 258 -8.01 7.57 3.65
CA ASP A 258 -8.44 8.98 3.69
C ASP A 258 -9.96 9.08 3.87
N LEU A 259 -10.75 8.28 3.15
CA LEU A 259 -12.20 8.25 3.32
C LEU A 259 -12.62 7.86 4.74
N HIS A 260 -11.96 6.84 5.33
CA HIS A 260 -12.21 6.41 6.71
C HIS A 260 -11.96 7.54 7.73
N GLU A 261 -10.84 8.26 7.60
CA GLU A 261 -10.52 9.40 8.46
C GLU A 261 -11.54 10.53 8.28
N LEU A 262 -11.88 10.88 7.03
CA LEU A 262 -12.83 11.94 6.72
C LEU A 262 -14.23 11.67 7.29
N VAL A 263 -14.69 10.42 7.26
CA VAL A 263 -15.96 10.02 7.88
C VAL A 263 -15.91 10.15 9.40
N GLY A 264 -14.78 9.82 10.03
CA GLY A 264 -14.59 9.95 11.47
C GLY A 264 -14.53 11.40 11.99
N LEU A 265 -14.33 12.38 11.10
CA LEU A 265 -14.22 13.79 11.48
C LEU A 265 -15.59 14.49 11.53
N PRO A 266 -15.87 15.24 12.61
CA PRO A 266 -17.22 15.71 12.92
C PRO A 266 -17.69 16.87 12.05
N THR A 267 -16.77 17.63 11.44
CA THR A 267 -17.09 18.83 10.67
C THR A 267 -16.29 18.93 9.39
N ARG A 268 -16.83 19.65 8.40
CA ARG A 268 -16.10 19.97 7.17
C ARG A 268 -14.78 20.68 7.44
N ALA A 269 -14.73 21.59 8.40
CA ALA A 269 -13.51 22.31 8.76
C ALA A 269 -12.41 21.34 9.22
N LYS A 270 -12.74 20.37 10.08
CA LYS A 270 -11.78 19.34 10.51
C LYS A 270 -11.35 18.41 9.38
N ARG A 271 -12.25 18.10 8.44
CA ARG A 271 -11.91 17.35 7.22
C ARG A 271 -10.94 18.12 6.33
N LEU A 272 -11.12 19.42 6.15
CA LEU A 272 -10.17 20.24 5.40
C LEU A 272 -8.80 20.31 6.08
N GLU A 273 -8.76 20.49 7.41
CA GLU A 273 -7.52 20.44 8.20
C GLU A 273 -6.81 19.08 8.07
N TYR A 274 -7.55 17.99 7.98
CA TYR A 274 -6.97 16.68 7.69
C TYR A 274 -6.40 16.61 6.27
N LEU A 275 -7.13 17.08 5.26
CA LEU A 275 -6.72 17.01 3.86
C LEU A 275 -5.47 17.85 3.54
N THR A 276 -5.15 18.88 4.33
CA THR A 276 -3.89 19.61 4.14
C THR A 276 -2.66 18.75 4.44
N ARG A 277 -2.82 17.67 5.24
CA ARG A 277 -1.75 16.76 5.66
C ARG A 277 -1.97 15.31 5.24
N SER A 278 -3.06 15.01 4.53
CA SER A 278 -3.32 13.66 4.05
C SER A 278 -2.39 13.31 2.90
N MET A 279 -2.36 12.01 2.56
CA MET A 279 -1.46 11.48 1.57
C MET A 279 -1.69 12.13 0.20
N ARG A 280 -0.61 12.43 -0.52
CA ARG A 280 -0.69 12.93 -1.90
C ARG A 280 -0.04 12.01 -2.91
N PHE A 281 -0.62 11.98 -4.10
CA PHE A 281 -0.08 11.29 -5.25
C PHE A 281 -0.07 12.22 -6.46
N ARG A 282 1.09 12.31 -7.12
CA ARG A 282 1.23 12.98 -8.41
C ARG A 282 1.89 12.06 -9.41
N GLY A 283 1.12 11.67 -10.43
CA GLY A 283 1.64 10.94 -11.56
C GLY A 283 1.84 11.87 -12.76
N TYR A 284 3.08 12.24 -13.08
CA TYR A 284 3.39 13.02 -14.27
C TYR A 284 3.74 12.10 -15.43
N HIS A 285 3.17 12.36 -16.61
CA HIS A 285 3.56 11.62 -17.81
C HIS A 285 3.84 12.55 -18.99
N THR A 286 4.86 12.23 -19.78
CA THR A 286 5.07 12.83 -21.10
C THR A 286 4.25 12.09 -22.16
N HIS A 287 4.31 12.56 -23.40
CA HIS A 287 3.74 11.87 -24.56
C HIS A 287 4.65 10.76 -25.12
N THR A 288 5.72 10.42 -24.39
CA THR A 288 6.72 9.44 -24.84
C THR A 288 6.22 8.01 -24.69
N GLY A 289 6.26 7.25 -25.78
CA GLY A 289 6.04 5.80 -25.78
C GLY A 289 4.68 5.41 -25.18
N ASN A 290 4.70 4.50 -24.21
CA ASN A 290 3.48 3.96 -23.59
C ASN A 290 3.11 4.64 -22.26
N TYR A 291 3.82 5.69 -21.83
CA TYR A 291 3.49 6.39 -20.59
C TYR A 291 2.06 6.97 -20.59
N PRO A 292 1.60 7.68 -21.64
CA PRO A 292 0.23 8.21 -21.68
C PRO A 292 -0.82 7.15 -21.40
N LYS A 293 -0.73 6.00 -22.08
CA LYS A 293 -1.68 4.89 -21.94
C LYS A 293 -1.72 4.33 -20.52
N ARG A 294 -0.57 4.24 -19.84
CA ARG A 294 -0.49 3.65 -18.49
C ARG A 294 -0.98 4.61 -17.42
N TYR A 295 -0.61 5.88 -17.54
CA TYR A 295 -1.07 6.91 -16.62
C TYR A 295 -2.56 7.20 -16.79
N GLN A 296 -3.08 7.16 -18.03
CA GLN A 296 -4.52 7.21 -18.29
C GLN A 296 -5.28 6.11 -17.55
N LYS A 297 -4.78 4.86 -17.55
CA LYS A 297 -5.42 3.77 -16.79
C LYS A 297 -5.45 4.05 -15.28
N VAL A 298 -4.40 4.66 -14.72
CA VAL A 298 -4.38 5.06 -13.30
C VAL A 298 -5.40 6.18 -13.06
N ASP A 299 -5.45 7.19 -13.93
CA ASP A 299 -6.39 8.30 -13.82
C ASP A 299 -7.86 7.86 -13.91
N GLU A 300 -8.16 6.96 -14.84
CA GLU A 300 -9.48 6.34 -14.99
C GLU A 300 -9.86 5.53 -13.74
N ALA A 301 -8.92 4.83 -13.13
CA ALA A 301 -9.16 4.07 -11.91
C ALA A 301 -9.44 4.98 -10.69
N ILE A 302 -8.63 6.04 -10.51
CA ILE A 302 -8.86 7.10 -9.51
C ILE A 302 -10.24 7.73 -9.71
N SER A 303 -10.53 8.19 -10.93
CA SER A 303 -11.82 8.81 -11.29
C SER A 303 -13.00 7.87 -11.07
N GLY A 304 -12.83 6.59 -11.38
CA GLY A 304 -13.80 5.54 -11.10
C GLY A 304 -14.07 5.38 -9.60
N TRP A 305 -13.04 5.46 -8.75
CA TRP A 305 -13.22 5.41 -7.29
C TRP A 305 -13.99 6.63 -6.78
N PHE A 306 -13.66 7.85 -7.22
CA PHE A 306 -14.41 9.05 -6.84
C PHE A 306 -15.87 8.95 -7.27
N SER A 307 -16.13 8.49 -8.49
CA SER A 307 -17.49 8.28 -8.99
C SER A 307 -18.30 7.33 -8.11
N ARG A 308 -17.69 6.22 -7.65
CA ARG A 308 -18.30 5.24 -6.74
C ARG A 308 -18.58 5.79 -5.34
N HIS A 309 -17.86 6.82 -4.90
CA HIS A 309 -17.97 7.41 -3.55
C HIS A 309 -18.57 8.83 -3.54
N SER A 310 -18.94 9.38 -4.69
CA SER A 310 -19.43 10.75 -4.89
C SER A 310 -20.56 11.16 -3.94
N THR A 311 -21.53 10.27 -3.68
CA THR A 311 -22.62 10.57 -2.73
C THR A 311 -22.09 10.80 -1.31
N LEU A 312 -21.19 9.94 -0.83
CA LEU A 312 -20.60 10.06 0.50
C LEU A 312 -19.68 11.29 0.57
N LEU A 313 -18.81 11.47 -0.41
CA LEU A 313 -17.91 12.63 -0.48
C LEU A 313 -18.67 13.96 -0.59
N GLY A 314 -19.82 13.96 -1.27
CA GLY A 314 -20.75 15.10 -1.33
C GLY A 314 -21.38 15.43 0.02
N ILE A 315 -21.78 14.41 0.80
CA ILE A 315 -22.21 14.60 2.20
C ILE A 315 -21.06 15.15 3.05
N LEU A 316 -19.84 14.65 2.82
CA LEU A 316 -18.66 15.09 3.55
C LEU A 316 -18.22 16.52 3.17
N GLY A 317 -18.59 16.96 1.96
CA GLY A 317 -18.34 18.30 1.43
C GLY A 317 -16.88 18.57 1.05
N VAL A 318 -16.09 17.54 0.73
CA VAL A 318 -14.63 17.62 0.54
C VAL A 318 -14.10 16.86 -0.68
N GLU A 319 -14.99 16.51 -1.61
CA GLU A 319 -14.62 15.73 -2.80
C GLU A 319 -13.52 16.40 -3.63
N SER A 320 -13.65 17.71 -3.90
CA SER A 320 -12.69 18.48 -4.69
C SER A 320 -11.30 18.50 -4.05
N GLU A 321 -11.24 18.69 -2.75
CA GLU A 321 -10.00 18.81 -1.99
C GLU A 321 -9.30 17.44 -1.90
N LEU A 322 -10.04 16.36 -1.64
CA LEU A 322 -9.49 15.01 -1.69
C LEU A 322 -9.01 14.67 -3.11
N LYS A 323 -9.77 15.02 -4.15
CA LYS A 323 -9.35 14.80 -5.54
C LYS A 323 -8.07 15.54 -5.89
N SER A 324 -7.86 16.74 -5.35
CA SER A 324 -6.63 17.52 -5.56
C SER A 324 -5.38 16.87 -4.98
N ASN A 325 -5.54 15.96 -4.01
CA ASN A 325 -4.43 15.19 -3.45
C ASN A 325 -4.03 13.99 -4.31
N TYR A 326 -4.88 13.51 -5.23
CA TYR A 326 -4.62 12.33 -6.05
C TYR A 326 -4.80 12.64 -7.54
N VAL A 327 -3.71 13.03 -8.20
CA VAL A 327 -3.76 13.54 -9.58
C VAL A 327 -2.79 12.84 -10.51
N VAL A 328 -3.26 12.59 -11.73
CA VAL A 328 -2.42 12.30 -12.88
C VAL A 328 -2.36 13.55 -13.75
N ILE A 329 -1.16 13.92 -14.17
CA ILE A 329 -0.86 15.19 -14.82
C ILE A 329 -0.18 14.90 -16.15
N ASP A 330 -0.82 15.34 -17.23
CA ASP A 330 -0.20 15.38 -18.55
C ASP A 330 0.88 16.48 -18.56
N ALA A 331 2.14 16.07 -18.70
CA ALA A 331 3.27 16.98 -18.76
C ALA A 331 3.43 17.64 -20.14
N GLY A 332 2.72 17.14 -21.15
CA GLY A 332 2.75 17.57 -22.54
C GLY A 332 3.80 16.87 -23.38
N ASP A 333 3.97 17.37 -24.60
CA ASP A 333 4.98 16.91 -25.56
C ASP A 333 6.35 17.53 -25.24
N ILE A 334 6.95 17.03 -24.16
CA ILE A 334 8.30 17.39 -23.71
C ILE A 334 9.19 16.14 -23.68
N PRO A 335 10.53 16.28 -23.85
CA PRO A 335 11.42 15.14 -23.79
C PRO A 335 11.31 14.40 -22.44
N HIS A 336 11.29 13.07 -22.50
CA HIS A 336 11.18 12.19 -21.33
C HIS A 336 12.11 12.54 -20.15
N GLU A 337 13.37 12.90 -20.43
CA GLU A 337 14.33 13.27 -19.38
C GLU A 337 14.03 14.65 -18.76
N GLN A 338 13.32 15.53 -19.46
CA GLN A 338 13.06 16.91 -19.04
C GLN A 338 11.75 17.08 -18.26
N VAL A 339 11.00 15.98 -18.07
CA VAL A 339 9.67 15.98 -17.44
C VAL A 339 9.64 16.66 -16.06
N MET A 340 10.75 16.63 -15.33
CA MET A 340 10.88 17.24 -14.02
C MET A 340 11.24 18.73 -14.07
N GLY A 341 12.25 19.09 -14.86
CA GLY A 341 12.88 20.41 -14.81
C GLY A 341 12.27 21.45 -15.75
N GLU A 342 11.58 21.06 -16.82
CA GLU A 342 11.07 22.02 -17.82
C GLU A 342 9.92 22.88 -17.28
N LYS A 343 9.09 22.33 -16.39
CA LYS A 343 7.93 23.01 -15.79
C LYS A 343 8.00 23.10 -14.26
N GLU A 344 9.21 23.03 -13.69
CA GLU A 344 9.45 23.16 -12.24
C GLU A 344 8.53 22.26 -11.38
N ARG A 345 8.46 20.96 -11.70
CA ARG A 345 7.45 20.06 -11.12
C ARG A 345 7.62 19.75 -9.63
N PHE A 346 8.85 19.80 -9.10
CA PHE A 346 9.06 19.75 -7.65
C PHE A 346 8.62 21.03 -6.96
N LYS A 347 8.85 22.21 -7.55
CA LYS A 347 8.33 23.46 -6.99
C LYS A 347 6.79 23.42 -6.94
N GLU A 348 6.16 22.94 -8.00
CA GLU A 348 4.71 22.72 -8.06
C GLU A 348 4.23 21.75 -6.98
N SER A 349 4.82 20.56 -6.88
CA SER A 349 4.37 19.54 -5.91
C SER A 349 4.60 19.96 -4.47
N LEU A 350 5.78 20.49 -4.16
CA LEU A 350 6.14 20.98 -2.83
C LEU A 350 5.27 22.18 -2.42
N GLY A 351 4.91 23.05 -3.36
CA GLY A 351 3.95 24.14 -3.11
C GLY A 351 2.57 23.63 -2.70
N ALA A 352 2.14 22.48 -3.24
CA ALA A 352 0.82 21.90 -2.97
C ALA A 352 0.70 21.19 -1.60
N LEU A 353 1.82 20.98 -0.88
CA LEU A 353 1.80 20.49 0.51
C LEU A 353 1.21 21.51 1.51
N GLY A 354 0.87 22.72 1.05
CA GLY A 354 0.26 23.77 1.89
C GLY A 354 1.27 24.46 2.82
N PRO A 355 0.85 25.49 3.58
CA PRO A 355 1.72 26.22 4.50
C PRO A 355 2.24 25.32 5.63
N ILE A 356 3.40 25.69 6.20
CA ILE A 356 3.97 25.05 7.38
C ILE A 356 3.07 25.38 8.58
N VAL A 357 2.04 24.56 8.83
CA VAL A 357 1.21 24.65 10.04
C VAL A 357 1.84 23.75 11.09
N ALA A 358 2.03 24.28 12.31
CA ALA A 358 2.50 23.50 13.45
C ALA A 358 1.56 22.29 13.64
N ALA A 359 2.14 21.10 13.80
CA ALA A 359 1.37 19.89 14.06
C ALA A 359 0.45 20.12 15.28
N PRO A 360 -0.88 19.95 15.17
CA PRO A 360 -1.71 19.90 16.36
C PRO A 360 -1.26 18.74 17.23
N ALA A 361 -1.31 18.94 18.55
CA ALA A 361 -1.00 17.90 19.51
C ALA A 361 -1.79 16.62 19.16
N PRO A 362 -1.18 15.43 19.27
CA PRO A 362 -1.92 14.19 19.08
C PRO A 362 -3.16 14.20 19.97
N PRO A 363 -4.31 13.68 19.49
CA PRO A 363 -5.47 13.53 20.36
C PRO A 363 -5.06 12.76 21.61
N ALA A 364 -5.51 13.25 22.77
CA ALA A 364 -5.08 12.80 24.10
C ALA A 364 -5.45 11.34 24.44
N SER A 365 -5.89 10.50 23.49
CA SER A 365 -6.14 9.07 23.69
C SER A 365 -5.05 8.15 23.14
N ALA A 366 -4.08 8.66 22.36
CA ALA A 366 -3.02 7.80 21.81
C ALA A 366 -2.09 7.24 22.90
N ALA A 367 -1.92 7.96 24.02
CA ALA A 367 -1.07 7.50 25.12
C ALA A 367 -1.66 6.30 25.87
N ASP A 368 -3.00 6.16 25.89
CA ASP A 368 -3.68 5.06 26.56
C ASP A 368 -3.83 3.83 25.65
N GLU A 369 -4.10 4.02 24.35
CA GLU A 369 -4.12 2.92 23.37
C GLU A 369 -2.75 2.25 23.20
N HIS A 370 -1.65 3.02 23.26
CA HIS A 370 -0.30 2.45 23.19
C HIS A 370 0.13 1.74 24.48
N LYS A 371 -0.46 2.09 25.63
CA LYS A 371 -0.17 1.44 26.91
C LYS A 371 -0.97 0.14 27.08
N GLU A 372 -2.19 0.10 26.55
CA GLU A 372 -3.01 -1.11 26.51
C GLU A 372 -2.51 -2.09 25.44
N ALA A 373 -2.08 -1.61 24.26
CA ALA A 373 -1.46 -2.46 23.24
C ALA A 373 -0.12 -3.08 23.66
N ALA A 374 0.69 -2.35 24.44
CA ALA A 374 1.95 -2.87 24.99
C ALA A 374 1.76 -3.84 26.17
N ALA A 375 0.61 -3.79 26.86
CA ALA A 375 0.27 -4.72 27.93
C ALA A 375 -0.30 -6.05 27.41
N THR A 376 -0.85 -6.08 26.19
CA THR A 376 -1.37 -7.32 25.55
C THR A 376 -0.34 -8.02 24.66
N THR A 377 0.87 -7.48 24.46
CA THR A 377 1.92 -8.15 23.68
C THR A 377 2.65 -9.25 24.48
N THR A 378 1.90 -10.11 25.15
CA THR A 378 2.37 -11.45 25.49
C THR A 378 2.30 -12.32 24.24
N ARG A 379 3.47 -12.48 23.58
CA ARG A 379 3.87 -13.61 22.73
C ARG A 379 2.74 -14.60 22.41
N LEU A 380 1.96 -14.35 21.35
CA LEU A 380 1.10 -15.36 20.74
C LEU A 380 2.01 -16.41 20.09
N ASP A 381 1.96 -17.63 20.60
CA ASP A 381 2.67 -18.77 20.01
C ASP A 381 2.11 -19.00 18.60
N LYS A 382 2.99 -19.05 17.59
CA LYS A 382 2.58 -19.28 16.21
C LYS A 382 1.84 -20.60 16.10
N ALA A 383 0.61 -20.59 15.58
CA ALA A 383 -0.21 -21.79 15.42
C ALA A 383 -0.77 -21.92 14.00
N LEU A 384 -0.90 -23.17 13.53
CA LEU A 384 -1.48 -23.48 12.22
C LEU A 384 -2.93 -23.00 12.13
N SER A 385 -3.35 -22.54 10.95
CA SER A 385 -4.73 -22.13 10.70
C SER A 385 -5.73 -23.27 10.95
N GLY A 386 -6.97 -22.93 11.31
CA GLY A 386 -8.04 -23.89 11.59
C GLY A 386 -9.17 -23.29 12.43
N LEU A 387 -10.22 -24.08 12.70
CA LEU A 387 -11.44 -23.62 13.38
C LEU A 387 -11.21 -22.95 14.74
N HIS A 388 -10.17 -23.34 15.48
CA HIS A 388 -9.83 -22.73 16.77
C HIS A 388 -9.56 -21.22 16.67
N TRP A 389 -9.10 -20.72 15.51
CA TRP A 389 -8.88 -19.28 15.28
C TRP A 389 -10.17 -18.46 15.16
N VAL A 390 -11.33 -19.08 14.91
CA VAL A 390 -12.59 -18.36 14.68
C VAL A 390 -13.07 -17.62 15.93
N SER A 391 -12.74 -18.16 17.11
CA SER A 391 -13.09 -17.59 18.42
C SER A 391 -12.06 -16.61 18.98
N GLU A 392 -10.81 -16.63 18.50
CA GLU A 392 -9.71 -15.79 19.06
C GLU A 392 -9.98 -14.29 18.90
N PHE A 393 -10.62 -13.90 17.79
CA PHE A 393 -11.01 -12.51 17.54
C PHE A 393 -12.51 -12.38 17.31
N ALA A 394 -13.28 -12.33 18.40
CA ALA A 394 -14.72 -12.08 18.35
C ALA A 394 -15.07 -10.77 17.62
N GLY A 395 -16.13 -10.80 16.82
CA GLY A 395 -16.72 -9.60 16.22
C GLY A 395 -17.68 -8.90 17.18
N ASP A 396 -17.94 -7.61 16.96
CA ASP A 396 -18.93 -6.87 17.75
C ASP A 396 -20.35 -7.11 17.22
N THR A 397 -21.33 -7.14 18.11
CA THR A 397 -22.77 -7.35 17.82
C THR A 397 -23.64 -6.23 18.39
N THR A 398 -23.04 -5.10 18.79
CA THR A 398 -23.76 -3.92 19.30
C THR A 398 -23.51 -2.71 18.42
N THR A 399 -24.39 -1.70 18.47
CA THR A 399 -24.22 -0.45 17.72
C THR A 399 -23.15 0.48 18.30
N ASP A 400 -22.57 0.15 19.47
CA ASP A 400 -21.71 1.05 20.24
C ASP A 400 -20.51 1.56 19.44
N LYS A 401 -19.93 0.68 18.62
CA LYS A 401 -18.74 0.94 17.80
C LYS A 401 -19.05 1.33 16.36
N LEU A 402 -20.33 1.50 16.01
CA LEU A 402 -20.69 2.15 14.75
C LEU A 402 -20.31 3.64 14.82
N LYS A 403 -19.92 4.21 13.68
CA LYS A 403 -19.56 5.62 13.61
C LYS A 403 -20.76 6.48 13.25
N ASP A 404 -20.84 7.67 13.84
CA ASP A 404 -21.81 8.67 13.40
C ASP A 404 -21.46 9.22 12.01
N PRO A 405 -22.47 9.62 11.20
CA PRO A 405 -23.90 9.60 11.52
C PRO A 405 -24.58 8.22 11.30
N PHE A 406 -23.84 7.22 10.81
CA PHE A 406 -24.42 5.91 10.50
C PHE A 406 -24.99 5.21 11.73
N LYS A 407 -24.30 5.29 12.87
CA LYS A 407 -24.79 4.79 14.16
C LYS A 407 -26.18 5.34 14.49
N THR A 408 -26.30 6.66 14.62
CA THR A 408 -27.57 7.35 14.91
C THR A 408 -28.69 6.93 13.94
N HIS A 409 -28.36 6.82 12.66
CA HIS A 409 -29.30 6.41 11.62
C HIS A 409 -29.77 4.96 11.74
N VAL A 410 -28.86 4.02 12.01
CA VAL A 410 -29.17 2.61 12.23
C VAL A 410 -30.02 2.45 13.47
N GLU A 411 -29.66 3.10 14.58
CA GLU A 411 -30.43 3.03 15.83
C GLU A 411 -31.86 3.55 15.64
N ALA A 412 -32.03 4.66 14.91
CA ALA A 412 -33.34 5.20 14.59
C ALA A 412 -34.15 4.28 13.66
N PHE A 413 -33.50 3.59 12.72
CA PHE A 413 -34.14 2.61 11.84
C PHE A 413 -34.59 1.37 12.61
N ILE A 414 -33.73 0.81 13.48
CA ILE A 414 -34.06 -0.32 14.35
C ILE A 414 -35.24 0.04 15.25
N ALA A 415 -35.20 1.20 15.90
CA ALA A 415 -36.28 1.68 16.76
C ALA A 415 -37.62 1.81 16.01
N LEU A 416 -37.61 2.25 14.74
CA LEU A 416 -38.81 2.28 13.90
C LEU A 416 -39.37 0.86 13.68
N LEU A 417 -38.51 -0.09 13.33
CA LEU A 417 -38.92 -1.47 13.05
C LEU A 417 -39.54 -2.11 14.30
N GLU A 418 -38.88 -1.96 15.45
CA GLU A 418 -39.33 -2.49 16.73
C GLU A 418 -40.64 -1.84 17.20
N ALA A 419 -40.79 -0.53 17.04
CA ALA A 419 -42.05 0.18 17.33
C ALA A 419 -43.24 -0.30 16.47
N ASN A 420 -42.96 -0.93 15.34
CA ASN A 420 -43.97 -1.53 14.46
C ASN A 420 -44.11 -3.05 14.64
N GLY A 421 -43.49 -3.63 15.68
CA GLY A 421 -43.65 -5.03 16.06
C GLY A 421 -42.71 -6.02 15.36
N ALA A 422 -41.70 -5.52 14.62
CA ALA A 422 -40.63 -6.36 14.12
C ALA A 422 -39.57 -6.61 15.22
N THR A 423 -38.82 -7.70 15.09
CA THR A 423 -37.66 -7.98 15.93
C THR A 423 -36.39 -7.85 15.09
N VAL A 424 -35.38 -7.15 15.61
CA VAL A 424 -34.07 -7.01 14.96
C VAL A 424 -33.00 -7.70 15.80
N GLU A 425 -32.33 -8.68 15.22
CA GLU A 425 -31.16 -9.33 15.82
C GLU A 425 -29.89 -8.84 15.11
N ILE A 426 -28.93 -8.30 15.88
CA ILE A 426 -27.67 -7.79 15.34
C ILE A 426 -26.64 -8.92 15.32
N ASN A 427 -26.26 -9.35 14.11
CA ASN A 427 -25.32 -10.45 13.89
C ASN A 427 -23.86 -9.99 13.85
N ALA A 428 -23.61 -8.78 13.34
CA ALA A 428 -22.29 -8.17 13.32
C ALA A 428 -22.34 -6.66 13.10
N THR A 429 -21.43 -5.91 13.71
CA THR A 429 -21.23 -4.47 13.47
C THR A 429 -19.77 -4.18 13.15
N PHE A 430 -18.98 -3.74 14.13
CA PHE A 430 -17.57 -3.45 13.93
C PHE A 430 -16.76 -4.75 13.85
N ARG A 431 -15.95 -4.86 12.80
CA ARG A 431 -15.02 -5.97 12.61
C ARG A 431 -13.61 -5.45 12.81
N ARG A 432 -12.95 -5.90 13.89
CA ARG A 432 -11.53 -5.60 14.12
C ARG A 432 -10.67 -6.15 12.98
N ILE A 433 -9.53 -5.52 12.73
CA ILE A 433 -8.70 -5.83 11.55
C ILE A 433 -8.16 -7.26 11.62
N GLU A 434 -7.86 -7.78 12.80
CA GLU A 434 -7.39 -9.15 13.04
C GLU A 434 -8.45 -10.17 12.59
N ARG A 435 -9.72 -9.95 12.96
CA ARG A 435 -10.83 -10.81 12.51
C ARG A 435 -11.03 -10.70 10.99
N ALA A 436 -10.95 -9.49 10.44
CA ALA A 436 -11.10 -9.27 8.99
C ALA A 436 -9.99 -9.97 8.20
N SER A 437 -8.75 -9.92 8.70
CA SER A 437 -7.59 -10.63 8.16
C SER A 437 -7.80 -12.14 8.13
N LEU A 438 -8.24 -12.72 9.25
CA LEU A 438 -8.56 -14.16 9.30
C LEU A 438 -9.64 -14.57 8.29
N MET A 439 -10.72 -13.80 8.20
CA MET A 439 -11.80 -14.07 7.24
C MET A 439 -11.34 -13.90 5.79
N HIS A 440 -10.55 -12.86 5.51
CA HIS A 440 -10.02 -12.55 4.18
C HIS A 440 -9.15 -13.68 3.68
N TRP A 441 -8.09 -14.02 4.41
CA TRP A 441 -7.12 -15.02 3.99
C TRP A 441 -7.70 -16.43 3.97
N ALA A 442 -8.54 -16.80 4.96
CA ALA A 442 -9.26 -18.07 4.93
C ALA A 442 -10.08 -18.22 3.65
N SER A 443 -10.85 -17.19 3.28
CA SER A 443 -11.71 -17.26 2.10
C SER A 443 -10.90 -17.19 0.80
N TRP A 444 -9.82 -16.42 0.73
CA TRP A 444 -8.99 -16.37 -0.48
C TRP A 444 -8.28 -17.70 -0.75
N ILE A 445 -7.83 -18.39 0.29
CA ILE A 445 -7.26 -19.75 0.18
C ILE A 445 -8.37 -20.75 -0.18
N ALA A 446 -9.49 -20.77 0.57
CA ALA A 446 -10.59 -21.73 0.36
C ALA A 446 -11.20 -21.66 -1.05
N TYR A 447 -11.27 -20.47 -1.63
CA TYR A 447 -11.78 -20.24 -2.99
C TYR A 447 -10.68 -20.34 -4.07
N GLY A 448 -9.47 -20.75 -3.71
CA GLY A 448 -8.36 -20.95 -4.64
C GLY A 448 -7.88 -19.68 -5.33
N LYS A 449 -8.09 -18.51 -4.72
CA LYS A 449 -7.65 -17.21 -5.25
C LYS A 449 -6.15 -16.99 -5.09
N ILE A 450 -5.57 -17.60 -4.04
CA ILE A 450 -4.13 -17.57 -3.73
C ILE A 450 -3.69 -18.94 -3.22
N LYS A 451 -2.38 -19.17 -3.22
CA LYS A 451 -1.78 -20.27 -2.46
C LYS A 451 -1.67 -19.91 -0.97
N PRO A 452 -1.68 -20.89 -0.05
CA PRO A 452 -1.48 -20.64 1.38
C PRO A 452 -0.19 -19.89 1.71
N SER A 453 0.90 -20.18 0.98
CA SER A 453 2.19 -19.49 1.09
C SER A 453 2.20 -18.04 0.61
N GLN A 454 1.13 -17.59 -0.05
CA GLN A 454 0.95 -16.22 -0.53
C GLN A 454 0.02 -15.39 0.36
N ALA A 455 -0.62 -16.01 1.36
CA ALA A 455 -1.40 -15.27 2.34
C ALA A 455 -0.44 -14.45 3.22
N GLU A 456 -0.66 -13.14 3.30
CA GLU A 456 0.18 -12.29 4.12
C GLU A 456 -0.13 -12.53 5.61
N ASP A 457 0.89 -12.84 6.39
CA ASP A 457 0.81 -12.81 7.85
C ASP A 457 0.79 -11.34 8.27
N ASP A 458 -0.30 -10.89 8.91
CA ASP A 458 -0.41 -9.52 9.41
C ASP A 458 0.50 -9.22 10.61
N GLN A 459 1.31 -10.20 11.04
CA GLN A 459 2.23 -10.18 12.18
C GLN A 459 1.54 -9.93 13.54
N LYS A 460 0.22 -9.70 13.55
CA LYS A 460 -0.57 -9.38 14.74
C LYS A 460 -1.34 -10.59 15.26
N THR A 461 -1.71 -11.51 14.37
CA THR A 461 -2.45 -12.73 14.73
C THR A 461 -1.55 -13.89 15.10
N GLY A 462 -0.39 -14.05 14.46
CA GLY A 462 0.52 -15.19 14.67
C GLY A 462 0.06 -16.49 13.99
N ILE A 463 -0.92 -16.41 13.09
CA ILE A 463 -1.46 -17.56 12.36
C ILE A 463 -0.50 -18.02 11.26
N ILE A 464 -0.36 -19.34 11.10
CA ILE A 464 0.39 -19.96 10.01
C ILE A 464 -0.60 -20.55 8.99
N TRP A 465 -0.72 -19.91 7.83
CA TRP A 465 -1.58 -20.36 6.74
C TRP A 465 -1.01 -21.54 5.95
N ASP A 466 0.32 -21.59 5.78
CA ASP A 466 1.01 -22.65 5.06
C ASP A 466 1.41 -23.80 6.02
N HIS A 467 0.73 -24.93 5.89
CA HIS A 467 0.96 -26.12 6.72
C HIS A 467 2.11 -26.99 6.20
N GLY A 468 2.86 -26.52 5.19
CA GLY A 468 3.83 -27.33 4.43
C GLY A 468 3.18 -28.35 3.50
N ASP A 469 1.85 -28.27 3.36
CA ASP A 469 0.99 -29.15 2.58
C ASP A 469 -0.23 -28.34 2.13
N ASP A 470 -0.34 -28.10 0.82
CA ASP A 470 -1.41 -27.30 0.22
C ASP A 470 -2.80 -27.89 0.51
N ALA A 471 -2.94 -29.22 0.60
CA ALA A 471 -4.22 -29.86 0.85
C ALA A 471 -4.68 -29.66 2.30
N LYS A 472 -3.76 -29.74 3.27
CA LYS A 472 -4.05 -29.45 4.69
C LYS A 472 -4.40 -27.99 4.92
N SER A 473 -3.63 -27.11 4.29
CA SER A 473 -3.85 -25.65 4.36
C SER A 473 -5.21 -25.26 3.77
N LEU A 474 -5.55 -25.82 2.60
CA LEU A 474 -6.85 -25.61 1.95
C LEU A 474 -8.00 -26.14 2.82
N LYS A 475 -7.83 -27.33 3.41
CA LYS A 475 -8.83 -27.89 4.31
C LYS A 475 -9.06 -26.99 5.54
N ALA A 476 -8.00 -26.54 6.20
CA ALA A 476 -8.10 -25.66 7.36
C ALA A 476 -8.81 -24.34 7.03
N ALA A 477 -8.45 -23.71 5.91
CA ALA A 477 -9.08 -22.49 5.43
C ALA A 477 -10.57 -22.70 5.06
N THR A 478 -10.89 -23.84 4.44
CA THR A 478 -12.28 -24.23 4.11
C THR A 478 -13.11 -24.46 5.37
N ASP A 479 -12.55 -25.14 6.37
CA ASP A 479 -13.22 -25.37 7.65
C ASP A 479 -13.50 -24.03 8.36
N MET A 480 -12.57 -23.08 8.35
CA MET A 480 -12.77 -21.72 8.86
C MET A 480 -13.86 -20.94 8.10
N CYS A 481 -14.03 -21.16 6.79
CA CYS A 481 -15.09 -20.52 5.99
C CYS A 481 -16.46 -21.20 6.15
N SER A 482 -16.51 -22.41 6.70
CA SER A 482 -17.73 -23.19 6.82
C SER A 482 -18.73 -22.55 7.79
N LYS A 483 -19.94 -23.11 7.82
CA LYS A 483 -20.99 -22.74 8.79
C LYS A 483 -20.59 -22.94 10.26
N ALA A 484 -19.63 -23.83 10.53
CA ALA A 484 -19.07 -24.03 11.88
C ALA A 484 -17.99 -22.98 12.23
N GLY A 485 -17.52 -22.22 11.23
CA GLY A 485 -16.57 -21.14 11.38
C GLY A 485 -17.22 -19.77 11.15
N TYR A 486 -16.77 -19.06 10.13
CA TYR A 486 -17.22 -17.70 9.80
C TYR A 486 -18.46 -17.63 8.90
N ASP A 487 -18.97 -18.76 8.39
CA ASP A 487 -20.10 -18.85 7.45
C ASP A 487 -19.95 -17.92 6.23
N ILE A 488 -18.77 -17.97 5.59
CA ILE A 488 -18.42 -17.07 4.50
C ILE A 488 -18.99 -17.59 3.19
N ALA A 489 -19.95 -16.85 2.61
CA ALA A 489 -20.53 -17.17 1.30
C ALA A 489 -19.71 -16.63 0.10
N TYR A 490 -18.96 -15.53 0.31
CA TYR A 490 -18.14 -14.86 -0.70
C TYR A 490 -16.81 -14.40 -0.10
N PRO A 491 -15.70 -14.34 -0.88
CA PRO A 491 -14.41 -13.89 -0.37
C PRO A 491 -14.50 -12.57 0.40
N ALA A 492 -14.12 -12.60 1.67
CA ALA A 492 -14.24 -11.44 2.56
C ALA A 492 -13.20 -10.39 2.17
N ALA A 493 -13.59 -9.11 2.18
CA ALA A 493 -12.65 -8.01 1.98
C ALA A 493 -11.90 -7.71 3.29
N LEU A 494 -10.58 -7.50 3.18
CA LEU A 494 -9.74 -7.10 4.32
C LEU A 494 -10.13 -5.72 4.85
N ILE A 495 -10.52 -4.82 3.95
CA ILE A 495 -11.05 -3.49 4.26
C ILE A 495 -12.50 -3.45 3.76
N SER A 496 -13.44 -3.23 4.68
CA SER A 496 -14.88 -3.24 4.41
C SER A 496 -15.61 -2.18 5.23
N ASN A 497 -16.91 -2.00 4.99
CA ASN A 497 -17.72 -1.13 5.84
C ASN A 497 -17.79 -1.64 7.30
N HIS A 498 -17.68 -2.96 7.55
CA HIS A 498 -17.61 -3.48 8.91
C HIS A 498 -16.32 -3.06 9.63
N THR A 499 -15.18 -3.06 8.95
CA THR A 499 -13.91 -2.59 9.53
C THR A 499 -13.87 -1.07 9.70
N ALA A 500 -14.78 -0.34 9.04
CA ALA A 500 -14.93 1.11 9.19
C ALA A 500 -15.98 1.50 10.26
N GLY A 501 -16.74 0.55 10.81
CA GLY A 501 -17.88 0.84 11.69
C GLY A 501 -19.07 1.47 10.94
N LEU A 502 -19.20 1.17 9.65
CA LEU A 502 -20.19 1.74 8.72
C LEU A 502 -21.11 0.67 8.09
N ALA A 503 -21.10 -0.54 8.66
CA ALA A 503 -22.01 -1.62 8.29
C ALA A 503 -22.55 -2.33 9.53
N ILE A 504 -23.71 -2.94 9.33
CA ILE A 504 -24.40 -3.80 10.27
C ILE A 504 -25.00 -4.99 9.52
N ASP A 505 -24.72 -6.18 10.01
CA ASP A 505 -25.42 -7.40 9.62
C ASP A 505 -26.53 -7.62 10.64
N MET A 506 -27.78 -7.63 10.19
CA MET A 506 -28.93 -7.81 11.07
C MET A 506 -30.01 -8.68 10.45
N THR A 507 -30.61 -9.53 11.28
CA THR A 507 -31.77 -10.36 10.93
C THR A 507 -33.03 -9.64 11.39
N ILE A 508 -33.95 -9.38 10.47
CA ILE A 508 -35.25 -8.78 10.78
C ILE A 508 -36.33 -9.87 10.70
N THR A 509 -37.15 -10.01 11.73
CA THR A 509 -38.30 -10.94 11.75
C THR A 509 -39.57 -10.22 12.20
N GLY A 510 -40.74 -10.79 11.92
CA GLY A 510 -42.02 -10.18 12.33
C GLY A 510 -42.38 -8.88 11.61
N LEU A 511 -41.79 -8.60 10.44
CA LEU A 511 -42.03 -7.37 9.69
C LEU A 511 -43.52 -7.22 9.29
N PRO A 512 -44.21 -6.14 9.68
CA PRO A 512 -45.60 -5.93 9.31
C PRO A 512 -45.75 -5.40 7.88
N LYS A 513 -46.95 -5.57 7.31
CA LYS A 513 -47.29 -4.99 6.00
C LYS A 513 -47.25 -3.45 5.97
N ILE A 514 -47.58 -2.81 7.09
CA ILE A 514 -47.71 -1.35 7.19
C ILE A 514 -46.76 -0.83 8.26
N ILE A 515 -45.90 0.12 7.89
CA ILE A 515 -45.01 0.86 8.80
C ILE A 515 -45.61 2.23 9.11
N LYS A 516 -45.65 2.59 10.39
CA LYS A 516 -46.15 3.87 10.92
C LYS A 516 -45.02 4.65 11.60
N GLY A 517 -45.22 5.96 11.79
CA GLY A 517 -44.30 6.81 12.54
C GLY A 517 -43.13 7.38 11.73
N LEU A 518 -43.26 7.44 10.40
CA LEU A 518 -42.24 8.04 9.54
C LEU A 518 -42.32 9.58 9.57
N PRO A 519 -41.18 10.29 9.49
CA PRO A 519 -41.18 11.75 9.32
C PRO A 519 -42.00 12.17 8.10
N GLY A 520 -43.02 13.01 8.30
CA GLY A 520 -43.86 13.54 7.21
C GLY A 520 -44.85 12.57 6.56
N LYS A 521 -44.94 11.31 7.01
CA LYS A 521 -45.96 10.33 6.55
C LYS A 521 -46.54 9.53 7.70
N LYS A 522 -47.88 9.48 7.79
CA LYS A 522 -48.59 8.71 8.84
C LYS A 522 -48.37 7.21 8.74
N SER A 523 -48.35 6.65 7.52
CA SER A 523 -48.13 5.21 7.28
C SER A 523 -47.64 4.92 5.86
N VAL A 524 -46.92 3.82 5.67
CA VAL A 524 -46.47 3.29 4.37
C VAL A 524 -46.75 1.79 4.29
N ASP A 525 -47.37 1.33 3.20
CA ASP A 525 -47.57 -0.09 2.90
C ASP A 525 -46.35 -0.64 2.16
N ILE A 526 -45.56 -1.46 2.86
CA ILE A 526 -44.35 -2.10 2.36
C ILE A 526 -44.61 -3.53 1.84
N GLY A 527 -45.86 -4.01 1.82
CA GLY A 527 -46.19 -5.37 1.39
C GLY A 527 -45.76 -6.45 2.37
N THR A 528 -45.87 -7.71 1.96
CA THR A 528 -45.60 -8.89 2.81
C THR A 528 -44.31 -9.62 2.42
N ASP A 529 -43.51 -9.03 1.53
CA ASP A 529 -42.24 -9.63 1.11
C ASP A 529 -41.28 -9.70 2.30
N PRO A 530 -40.47 -10.78 2.40
CA PRO A 530 -39.45 -10.90 3.45
C PRO A 530 -38.49 -9.70 3.46
N PRO A 531 -37.97 -9.30 4.64
CA PRO A 531 -37.08 -8.13 4.76
C PRO A 531 -35.91 -8.14 3.78
N GLU A 532 -35.40 -9.32 3.45
CA GLU A 532 -34.30 -9.56 2.52
C GLU A 532 -34.58 -9.13 1.08
N THR A 533 -35.84 -9.25 0.63
CA THR A 533 -36.26 -8.99 -0.75
C THR A 533 -37.25 -7.84 -0.87
N ASN A 534 -37.64 -7.23 0.24
CA ASN A 534 -38.63 -6.16 0.28
C ASN A 534 -38.03 -4.82 -0.17
N SER A 535 -38.15 -4.52 -1.47
CA SER A 535 -37.63 -3.29 -2.06
C SER A 535 -38.20 -2.03 -1.43
N LYS A 536 -39.47 -2.04 -1.01
CA LYS A 536 -40.10 -0.89 -0.35
C LYS A 536 -39.52 -0.62 1.04
N LEU A 537 -39.19 -1.67 1.79
CA LEU A 537 -38.45 -1.54 3.05
C LEU A 537 -37.06 -0.96 2.79
N HIS A 538 -36.35 -1.46 1.77
CA HIS A 538 -35.01 -0.98 1.44
C HIS A 538 -35.02 0.50 1.03
N ASP A 539 -36.00 0.90 0.21
CA ASP A 539 -36.20 2.29 -0.21
C ASP A 539 -36.55 3.18 0.98
N LEU A 540 -37.39 2.71 1.90
CA LEU A 540 -37.73 3.42 3.14
C LEU A 540 -36.48 3.62 4.02
N ALA A 541 -35.73 2.55 4.27
CA ALA A 541 -34.50 2.60 5.08
C ALA A 541 -33.50 3.62 4.51
N TRP A 542 -33.33 3.63 3.18
CA TRP A 542 -32.48 4.60 2.51
C TRP A 542 -33.04 6.03 2.60
N THR A 543 -34.33 6.20 2.30
CA THR A 543 -34.98 7.52 2.17
C THR A 543 -35.07 8.28 3.49
N TYR A 544 -35.31 7.57 4.60
CA TYR A 544 -35.53 8.22 5.90
C TYR A 544 -34.33 8.09 6.83
N TYR A 545 -33.55 7.02 6.70
CA TYR A 545 -32.47 6.71 7.65
C TYR A 545 -31.11 6.62 6.97
N ARG A 546 -31.00 6.74 5.64
CA ARG A 546 -29.70 6.61 4.93
C ARG A 546 -28.99 5.28 5.22
N VAL A 547 -29.75 4.24 5.56
CA VAL A 547 -29.26 2.87 5.74
C VAL A 547 -29.61 2.08 4.48
N LYS A 548 -28.61 1.53 3.79
CA LYS A 548 -28.80 0.90 2.49
C LYS A 548 -28.55 -0.59 2.54
N LYS A 549 -29.51 -1.36 2.04
CA LYS A 549 -29.44 -2.82 1.95
C LYS A 549 -28.46 -3.27 0.86
N HIS A 550 -27.61 -4.24 1.17
CA HIS A 550 -26.86 -4.98 0.15
C HIS A 550 -27.77 -6.02 -0.54
N LYS A 551 -27.84 -6.03 -1.87
CA LYS A 551 -28.84 -6.86 -2.58
C LYS A 551 -28.57 -8.37 -2.56
N THR A 552 -27.29 -8.77 -2.60
CA THR A 552 -26.91 -10.20 -2.65
C THR A 552 -26.43 -10.77 -1.32
N ASP A 553 -25.82 -9.94 -0.46
CA ASP A 553 -25.49 -10.31 0.92
C ASP A 553 -26.69 -10.02 1.83
N ARG A 554 -27.35 -11.09 2.29
CA ARG A 554 -28.67 -11.05 2.90
C ARG A 554 -28.69 -10.29 4.24
N PRO A 555 -27.93 -10.61 5.28
CA PRO A 555 -28.01 -9.85 6.52
C PRO A 555 -27.48 -8.41 6.40
N HIS A 556 -26.77 -8.05 5.33
CA HIS A 556 -25.92 -6.85 5.28
C HIS A 556 -26.65 -5.54 4.94
N TRP A 557 -26.39 -4.52 5.76
CA TRP A 557 -26.79 -3.13 5.57
C TRP A 557 -25.61 -2.20 5.87
N SER A 558 -25.45 -1.15 5.06
CA SER A 558 -24.33 -0.22 5.23
C SER A 558 -24.69 1.18 4.76
N VAL A 559 -23.75 2.12 4.93
CA VAL A 559 -23.90 3.49 4.42
C VAL A 559 -24.09 3.57 2.90
N ASN A 560 -23.68 2.54 2.15
CA ASN A 560 -23.69 2.55 0.69
C ASN A 560 -24.23 1.26 0.04
N GLY A 561 -24.61 0.25 0.84
CA GLY A 561 -25.16 -1.03 0.39
C GLY A 561 -24.10 -1.96 -0.22
N ARG A 562 -22.85 -1.81 0.20
CA ARG A 562 -21.70 -2.66 -0.13
C ARG A 562 -21.05 -3.22 1.12
#